data_AF-A0AAV4EQ22-F1
#
_entry.id   AF-A0AAV4EQ22-F1
#
_cell.length_a   1.000
_cell.length_b   1.000
_cell.length_c   1.000
_cell.angle_alpha   90.00
_cell.angle_beta   90.00
_cell.angle_gamma   90.00
#
_symmetry.space_group_name_H-M   'P 1'
#
loop_
_entity.id
_entity.type
_entity.pdbx_description
1 polymer ?
#
loop_
_entity_poly.entity_id
_entity_poly.type
_entity_poly.pdbx_seq_one_letter_code
_entity_poly.pdbx_strand_id
1 'polypeptide(L)'
;MHSHRKPETVSSLTPLSCLNYSLPLKCPSHAPILQGDSLIVECEYDSTRRKVVTYDDDFGLRQRLHETDTVRDRPRSGRPRCTTQRQDRNLVRNHVINRFLSASASSRQTRGRNNQRISANTVTRRLSTSGLRARRPYIGPILAQRHRH
;
A
#
# COMPACT_ATOMS: atom_id res chain seq x y z
N MET A 1 54.15 -8.25 34.60
CA MET A 1 53.84 -7.85 35.99
C MET A 1 52.66 -8.67 36.47
N HIS A 2 52.91 -9.52 37.46
CA HIS A 2 51.92 -10.38 38.11
C HIS A 2 51.08 -9.55 39.08
N SER A 3 49.76 -9.76 39.11
CA SER A 3 49.00 -9.69 40.36
C SER A 3 47.66 -10.40 40.21
N HIS A 4 47.63 -11.63 40.72
CA HIS A 4 46.43 -12.33 41.19
C HIS A 4 45.80 -11.60 42.39
N ARG A 5 44.46 -11.55 42.45
CA ARG A 5 43.62 -11.84 43.63
C ARG A 5 42.28 -12.37 43.09
N LYS A 6 42.11 -13.70 43.00
CA LYS A 6 41.52 -14.65 43.97
C LYS A 6 40.00 -14.50 44.18
N PRO A 7 39.28 -15.64 44.24
CA PRO A 7 37.82 -15.74 44.23
C PRO A 7 37.23 -15.72 45.64
N GLU A 8 35.98 -15.29 45.77
CA GLU A 8 35.17 -15.55 46.96
C GLU A 8 34.24 -16.73 46.67
N THR A 9 34.47 -17.82 47.38
CA THR A 9 33.59 -18.98 47.51
C THR A 9 33.32 -19.14 48.99
N VAL A 10 32.06 -19.06 49.42
CA VAL A 10 31.52 -19.76 50.60
C VAL A 10 30.00 -19.71 50.52
N SER A 11 29.36 -20.87 50.35
CA SER A 11 28.55 -21.56 51.39
C SER A 11 27.13 -21.00 51.46
N SER A 12 26.06 -21.79 51.43
CA SER A 12 25.91 -23.12 52.02
C SER A 12 24.70 -23.84 51.43
N LEU A 13 24.89 -25.15 51.25
CA LEU A 13 23.86 -26.16 51.09
C LEU A 13 22.85 -26.14 52.25
N THR A 14 21.57 -26.30 51.94
CA THR A 14 20.70 -27.28 52.62
C THR A 14 19.61 -27.75 51.65
N PRO A 15 19.62 -29.03 51.23
CA PRO A 15 18.42 -29.76 50.84
C PRO A 15 17.76 -30.33 52.11
N LEU A 16 16.50 -30.78 51.99
CA LEU A 16 15.73 -31.72 52.84
C LEU A 16 14.26 -31.25 52.77
N SER A 17 13.44 -31.87 51.91
CA SER A 17 12.67 -33.09 52.19
C SER A 17 11.51 -32.85 53.16
N CYS A 18 10.27 -33.01 52.68
CA CYS A 18 9.09 -33.58 53.35
C CYS A 18 8.00 -33.61 52.27
N LEU A 19 7.86 -34.72 51.54
CA LEU A 19 6.95 -35.82 51.83
C LEU A 19 5.46 -35.46 51.68
N ASN A 20 4.86 -36.19 50.72
CA ASN A 20 3.51 -36.76 50.75
C ASN A 20 2.32 -35.81 50.60
N TYR A 21 1.64 -35.90 49.45
CA TYR A 21 0.27 -36.42 49.48
C TYR A 21 -0.02 -37.22 48.20
N SER A 22 -0.40 -38.47 48.41
CA SER A 22 -0.88 -39.41 47.42
C SER A 22 -2.24 -38.99 46.85
N LEU A 23 -2.37 -39.13 45.52
CA LEU A 23 -3.53 -39.42 44.64
C LEU A 23 -4.96 -39.45 45.27
N PRO A 24 -5.99 -39.08 44.47
CA PRO A 24 -6.59 -40.13 43.66
C PRO A 24 -6.81 -39.75 42.19
N LEU A 25 -6.49 -40.72 41.34
CA LEU A 25 -7.03 -40.92 40.01
C LEU A 25 -8.56 -40.69 40.02
N LYS A 26 -9.02 -39.70 39.26
CA LYS A 26 -10.37 -39.71 38.73
C LYS A 26 -10.26 -39.41 37.25
N CYS A 27 -10.35 -40.46 36.45
CA CYS A 27 -10.62 -40.38 35.03
C CYS A 27 -12.08 -39.96 34.87
N PRO A 28 -12.40 -38.79 34.28
CA PRO A 28 -13.66 -38.66 33.58
C PRO A 28 -13.45 -39.26 32.19
N SER A 29 -14.03 -40.44 32.01
CA SER A 29 -14.42 -40.95 30.70
C SER A 29 -15.17 -39.86 29.93
N HIS A 30 -14.50 -39.19 29.00
CA HIS A 30 -15.17 -38.44 27.96
C HIS A 30 -14.63 -38.94 26.62
N ALA A 31 -15.49 -39.69 25.94
CA ALA A 31 -15.29 -40.11 24.57
C ALA A 31 -15.00 -38.88 23.67
N PRO A 32 -14.23 -39.05 22.59
CA PRO A 32 -13.83 -37.97 21.71
C PRO A 32 -15.06 -37.42 20.97
N ILE A 33 -15.32 -36.13 21.13
CA ILE A 33 -16.23 -35.42 20.23
C ILE A 33 -15.44 -35.17 18.95
N LEU A 34 -15.69 -36.01 17.95
CA LEU A 34 -15.37 -35.71 16.56
C LEU A 34 -16.27 -34.55 16.13
N GLN A 35 -15.71 -33.34 16.05
CA GLN A 35 -16.21 -32.30 15.15
C GLN A 35 -15.15 -31.22 14.95
N GLY A 36 -14.65 -31.16 13.71
CA GLY A 36 -13.87 -30.04 13.19
C GLY A 36 -12.42 -30.40 12.94
N ASP A 37 -12.06 -30.50 11.66
CA ASP A 37 -10.70 -30.63 11.13
C ASP A 37 -9.83 -29.42 11.48
N SER A 38 -9.54 -29.23 12.76
CA SER A 38 -8.53 -28.31 13.23
C SER A 38 -7.25 -29.12 13.45
N LEU A 39 -6.53 -29.35 12.34
CA LEU A 39 -5.14 -29.74 12.43
C LEU A 39 -4.42 -28.62 13.18
N ILE A 40 -4.18 -28.84 14.46
CA ILE A 40 -3.11 -28.17 15.20
C ILE A 40 -1.83 -28.63 14.51
N VAL A 41 -1.39 -27.88 13.50
CA VAL A 41 -0.01 -27.96 13.04
C VAL A 41 0.78 -27.31 14.15
N GLU A 42 1.45 -28.13 14.97
CA GLU A 42 2.54 -27.64 15.81
C GLU A 42 3.63 -27.10 14.87
N CYS A 43 3.59 -25.80 14.63
CA CYS A 43 4.74 -25.08 14.11
C CYS A 43 5.28 -24.24 15.26
N GLU A 44 6.44 -24.65 15.76
CA GLU A 44 7.32 -23.86 16.60
C GLU A 44 7.49 -22.46 15.97
N TYR A 45 6.76 -21.46 16.46
CA TYR A 45 6.93 -20.08 16.05
C TYR A 45 7.91 -19.41 17.01
N ASP A 46 9.15 -19.26 16.55
CA ASP A 46 10.25 -18.66 17.30
C ASP A 46 9.86 -17.24 17.80
N SER A 47 9.91 -17.10 19.13
CA SER A 47 9.14 -16.13 19.92
C SER A 47 9.80 -14.76 20.11
N THR A 48 10.76 -14.38 19.27
CA THR A 48 11.62 -13.21 19.53
C THR A 48 11.10 -11.87 19.00
N ARG A 49 9.93 -11.81 18.34
CA ARG A 49 9.26 -10.54 17.98
C ARG A 49 7.75 -10.62 18.14
N ARG A 50 7.25 -10.34 19.35
CA ARG A 50 5.81 -10.09 19.58
C ARG A 50 5.35 -8.85 18.81
N LYS A 51 4.78 -9.04 17.62
CA LYS A 51 3.85 -8.07 17.03
C LYS A 51 2.47 -8.37 17.61
N VAL A 52 1.82 -7.37 18.18
CA VAL A 52 0.41 -7.49 18.55
C VAL A 52 -0.39 -7.48 17.25
N VAL A 53 -0.88 -8.64 16.85
CA VAL A 53 -1.79 -8.83 15.71
C VAL A 53 -3.15 -9.14 16.32
N THR A 54 -4.21 -8.43 15.93
CA THR A 54 -5.56 -8.73 16.44
C THR A 54 -6.10 -9.96 15.72
N TYR A 55 -6.94 -10.77 16.37
CA TYR A 55 -7.35 -12.10 15.87
C TYR A 55 -8.01 -12.08 14.48
N ASP A 56 -8.57 -10.94 14.04
CA ASP A 56 -9.19 -10.77 12.71
C ASP A 56 -8.18 -10.47 11.58
N ASP A 57 -6.94 -10.06 11.92
CA ASP A 57 -5.92 -9.66 10.95
C ASP A 57 -5.16 -10.86 10.33
N ASP A 58 -5.15 -12.04 10.98
CA ASP A 58 -4.33 -13.19 10.57
C ASP A 58 -4.89 -13.91 9.33
N PHE A 59 -6.21 -14.12 9.26
CA PHE A 59 -6.83 -14.86 8.15
C PHE A 59 -6.61 -14.16 6.80
N GLY A 60 -6.81 -12.84 6.74
CA GLY A 60 -6.63 -12.06 5.51
C GLY A 60 -5.17 -11.99 5.04
N LEU A 61 -4.21 -12.07 5.96
CA LEU A 61 -2.78 -12.11 5.63
C LEU A 61 -2.37 -13.48 5.11
N ARG A 62 -2.83 -14.57 5.74
CA ARG A 62 -2.56 -15.95 5.30
C ARG A 62 -3.18 -16.24 3.94
N GLN A 63 -4.40 -15.79 3.71
CA GLN A 63 -5.04 -15.89 2.39
C GLN A 63 -4.24 -15.14 1.31
N ARG A 64 -3.80 -13.90 1.60
CA ARG A 64 -3.01 -13.11 0.65
C ARG A 64 -1.65 -13.75 0.35
N LEU A 65 -1.00 -14.32 1.37
CA LEU A 65 0.25 -15.04 1.22
C LEU A 65 0.07 -16.26 0.31
N HIS A 66 -1.00 -17.03 0.48
CA HIS A 66 -1.30 -18.17 -0.39
C HIS A 66 -1.63 -17.76 -1.84
N GLU A 67 -2.27 -16.61 -2.04
CA GLU A 67 -2.66 -16.13 -3.39
C GLU A 67 -1.50 -15.47 -4.16
N THR A 68 -0.57 -14.80 -3.47
CA THR A 68 0.41 -13.91 -4.13
C THR A 68 1.85 -14.12 -3.69
N ASP A 69 2.12 -15.09 -2.81
CA ASP A 69 3.41 -15.35 -2.16
C ASP A 69 4.02 -14.10 -1.48
N THR A 70 3.19 -13.10 -1.19
CA THR A 70 3.63 -11.85 -0.57
C THR A 70 2.65 -11.38 0.50
N VAL A 71 3.21 -10.90 1.60
CA VAL A 71 2.45 -10.26 2.71
C VAL A 71 2.33 -8.74 2.49
N ARG A 72 2.89 -8.22 1.38
CA ARG A 72 2.89 -6.79 1.09
C ARG A 72 1.46 -6.29 0.84
N ASP A 73 1.24 -5.03 1.16
CA ASP A 73 -0.04 -4.39 0.85
C ASP A 73 -0.27 -4.33 -0.66
N ARG A 74 -1.52 -4.58 -1.05
CA ARG A 74 -1.95 -4.47 -2.44
C ARG A 74 -1.94 -3.00 -2.86
N PRO A 75 -1.55 -2.69 -4.11
CA PRO A 75 -1.68 -1.34 -4.62
C PRO A 75 -3.14 -0.90 -4.54
N ARG A 76 -3.40 0.26 -3.94
CA ARG A 76 -4.76 0.81 -3.84
C ARG A 76 -5.24 1.24 -5.22
N SER A 77 -6.51 0.97 -5.54
CA SER A 77 -7.12 1.27 -6.85
C SER A 77 -7.19 2.77 -7.17
N GLY A 78 -7.11 3.64 -6.17
CA GLY A 78 -7.07 5.09 -6.32
C GLY A 78 -8.34 5.69 -6.93
N ARG A 79 -8.36 7.02 -7.12
CA ARG A 79 -9.50 7.72 -7.72
C ARG A 79 -9.49 7.56 -9.24
N PRO A 80 -10.64 7.24 -9.88
CA PRO A 80 -10.72 7.16 -11.33
C PRO A 80 -10.43 8.51 -12.00
N ARG A 81 -9.95 8.45 -13.24
CA ARG A 81 -9.67 9.64 -14.06
C ARG A 81 -10.94 10.40 -14.42
N CYS A 82 -10.83 11.72 -14.49
CA CYS A 82 -11.89 12.63 -14.97
C CYS A 82 -12.18 12.46 -16.47
N THR A 83 -11.19 12.00 -17.25
CA THR A 83 -11.32 11.77 -18.70
C THR A 83 -11.32 10.29 -19.02
N THR A 84 -11.99 9.91 -20.11
CA THR A 84 -11.95 8.57 -20.68
C THR A 84 -10.84 8.47 -21.73
N GLN A 85 -10.36 7.26 -22.03
CA GLN A 85 -9.32 7.06 -23.04
C GLN A 85 -9.75 7.50 -24.45
N ARG A 86 -11.05 7.42 -24.78
CA ARG A 86 -11.60 7.94 -26.04
C ARG A 86 -11.51 9.46 -26.10
N GLN A 87 -11.83 10.15 -25.00
CA GLN A 87 -11.70 11.61 -24.91
C GLN A 87 -10.24 12.04 -25.05
N ASP A 88 -9.32 11.34 -24.38
CA ASP A 88 -7.88 11.63 -24.46
C ASP A 88 -7.37 11.49 -25.90
N ARG A 89 -7.76 10.42 -26.63
CA ARG A 89 -7.41 10.26 -28.05
C ARG A 89 -7.96 11.38 -28.93
N ASN A 90 -9.18 11.84 -28.66
CA ASN A 90 -9.78 12.94 -29.41
C ASN A 90 -9.07 14.27 -29.12
N LEU A 91 -8.67 14.52 -27.86
CA LEU A 91 -7.86 15.68 -27.50
C LEU A 91 -6.53 15.68 -28.26
N VAL A 92 -5.82 14.55 -28.26
CA VAL A 92 -4.56 14.41 -29.01
C VAL A 92 -4.77 14.68 -30.49
N ARG A 93 -5.76 14.03 -31.12
CA ARG A 93 -6.08 14.23 -32.54
C ARG A 93 -6.37 15.70 -32.86
N ASN A 94 -7.19 16.36 -32.05
CA ASN A 94 -7.56 17.76 -32.27
C ASN A 94 -6.35 18.70 -32.21
N HIS A 95 -5.40 18.46 -31.30
CA HIS A 95 -4.18 19.27 -31.18
C HIS A 95 -3.12 18.93 -32.24
N VAL A 96 -3.14 17.72 -32.80
CA VAL A 96 -2.29 17.36 -33.95
C VAL A 96 -2.79 18.07 -35.21
N ILE A 97 -4.11 18.07 -35.45
CA ILE A 97 -4.73 18.76 -36.58
C ILE A 97 -4.60 20.28 -36.42
N ASN A 98 -4.99 20.80 -35.25
CA ASN A 98 -5.02 22.23 -34.96
C ASN A 98 -3.92 22.61 -33.97
N ARG A 99 -2.71 22.84 -34.48
CA ARG A 99 -1.52 23.13 -33.65
C ARG A 99 -1.63 24.40 -32.79
N PHE A 100 -2.42 25.39 -33.22
CA PHE A 100 -2.63 26.65 -32.50
C PHE A 100 -3.77 26.61 -31.47
N LEU A 101 -4.43 25.46 -31.34
CA LEU A 101 -5.54 25.31 -30.42
C LEU A 101 -5.04 25.36 -28.97
N SER A 102 -5.59 26.28 -28.17
CA SER A 102 -5.22 26.41 -26.76
C SER A 102 -5.87 25.34 -25.89
N ALA A 103 -5.22 24.97 -24.78
CA ALA A 103 -5.80 24.05 -23.80
C ALA A 103 -7.13 24.57 -23.21
N SER A 104 -7.28 25.89 -23.04
CA SER A 104 -8.53 26.51 -22.58
C SER A 104 -9.67 26.38 -23.60
N ALA A 105 -9.36 26.37 -24.91
CA ALA A 105 -10.37 26.11 -25.95
C ALA A 105 -10.87 24.65 -25.88
N SER A 106 -9.95 23.68 -25.87
CA SER A 106 -10.28 22.25 -25.70
C SER A 106 -11.06 21.97 -24.43
N SER A 107 -10.71 22.62 -23.33
CA SER A 107 -11.37 22.50 -22.03
C SER A 107 -12.85 22.92 -22.08
N ARG A 108 -13.17 23.99 -22.81
CA ARG A 108 -14.56 24.45 -22.99
C ARG A 108 -15.38 23.50 -23.87
N GLN A 109 -14.75 22.88 -24.86
CA GLN A 109 -15.37 21.98 -25.82
C GLN A 109 -15.56 20.56 -25.28
N THR A 110 -14.66 20.10 -24.41
CA THR A 110 -14.64 18.71 -23.95
C THR A 110 -15.40 18.52 -22.65
N ARG A 111 -16.42 17.68 -22.68
CA ARG A 111 -17.11 17.18 -21.48
C ARG A 111 -16.35 15.96 -20.94
N GLY A 112 -16.09 15.97 -19.64
CA GLY A 112 -15.45 14.87 -18.92
C GLY A 112 -16.42 13.73 -18.61
N ARG A 113 -15.96 12.75 -17.83
CA ARG A 113 -16.69 11.52 -17.49
C ARG A 113 -18.07 11.77 -16.86
N ASN A 114 -18.19 12.82 -16.03
CA ASN A 114 -19.43 13.16 -15.33
C ASN A 114 -20.19 14.30 -16.02
N ASN A 115 -20.02 14.47 -17.34
CA ASN A 115 -20.53 15.59 -18.13
C ASN A 115 -20.09 17.00 -17.68
N GLN A 116 -19.17 17.06 -16.72
CA GLN A 116 -18.55 18.31 -16.26
C GLN A 116 -17.48 18.77 -17.25
N ARG A 117 -17.30 20.08 -17.41
CA ARG A 117 -16.19 20.60 -18.22
C ARG A 117 -14.86 20.24 -17.57
N ILE A 118 -13.93 19.75 -18.38
CA ILE A 118 -12.59 19.45 -17.89
C ILE A 118 -11.80 20.75 -17.72
N SER A 119 -10.90 20.82 -16.74
CA SER A 119 -10.04 21.99 -16.57
C SER A 119 -8.94 22.05 -17.65
N ALA A 120 -8.47 23.25 -17.99
CA ALA A 120 -7.36 23.44 -18.91
C ALA A 120 -6.06 22.74 -18.43
N ASN A 121 -5.86 22.63 -17.12
CA ASN A 121 -4.74 21.89 -16.55
C ASN A 121 -4.86 20.38 -16.81
N THR A 122 -6.08 19.82 -16.75
CA THR A 122 -6.33 18.41 -17.10
C THR A 122 -5.97 18.17 -18.57
N VAL A 123 -6.40 19.04 -19.47
CA VAL A 123 -6.04 18.97 -20.90
C VAL A 123 -4.52 18.98 -21.08
N THR A 124 -3.83 19.92 -20.42
CA THR A 124 -2.37 20.06 -20.52
C THR A 124 -1.66 18.79 -20.04
N ARG A 125 -2.08 18.21 -18.90
CA ARG A 125 -1.54 16.94 -18.41
C ARG A 125 -1.73 15.81 -19.42
N ARG A 126 -2.92 15.70 -20.03
CA ARG A 126 -3.20 14.65 -21.03
C ARG A 126 -2.33 14.77 -22.26
N LEU A 127 -2.17 15.99 -22.77
CA LEU A 127 -1.27 16.25 -23.89
C LEU A 127 0.18 15.97 -23.52
N SER A 128 0.63 16.34 -22.31
CA SER A 128 2.00 16.04 -21.89
C SER A 128 2.27 14.55 -21.77
N THR A 129 1.30 13.75 -21.33
CA THR A 129 1.42 12.28 -21.30
C THR A 129 1.59 11.70 -22.71
N SER A 130 1.04 12.35 -23.73
CA SER A 130 1.23 11.96 -25.13
C SER A 130 2.38 12.71 -25.83
N GLY A 131 3.23 13.42 -25.10
CA GLY A 131 4.36 14.17 -25.66
C GLY A 131 4.00 15.49 -26.37
N LEU A 132 2.76 15.95 -26.29
CA LEU A 132 2.31 17.21 -26.88
C LEU A 132 2.28 18.34 -25.83
N ARG A 133 2.60 19.56 -26.26
CA ARG A 133 2.49 20.76 -25.41
C ARG A 133 1.50 21.73 -26.04
N ALA A 134 0.38 21.98 -25.37
CA ALA A 134 -0.52 23.06 -25.74
C ALA A 134 0.11 24.41 -25.36
N ARG A 135 0.78 25.04 -26.32
CA ARG A 135 1.28 26.42 -26.17
C ARG A 135 0.20 27.41 -26.56
N ARG A 136 0.21 28.57 -25.91
CA ARG A 136 -0.58 29.72 -26.37
C ARG A 136 0.22 30.39 -27.49
N PRO A 137 -0.38 30.66 -28.66
CA PRO A 137 0.31 31.42 -29.70
C PRO A 137 0.68 32.80 -29.14
N TYR A 138 1.88 33.27 -29.49
CA TYR A 138 2.31 34.62 -29.15
C TYR A 138 1.51 35.62 -29.98
N ILE A 139 0.99 36.65 -29.32
CA ILE A 139 0.37 37.80 -29.96
C ILE A 139 1.29 38.97 -29.66
N GLY A 140 2.05 39.39 -30.66
CA GLY A 140 2.96 40.53 -30.53
C GLY A 140 2.20 41.85 -30.39
N PRO A 141 2.86 42.90 -29.87
CA PRO A 141 2.30 44.24 -29.91
C PRO A 141 2.09 44.68 -31.37
N ILE A 142 0.93 45.28 -31.66
CA ILE A 142 0.67 45.88 -32.97
C ILE A 142 1.53 47.14 -33.07
N LEU A 143 2.50 47.14 -34.00
CA LEU A 143 3.36 48.29 -34.22
C LEU A 143 2.55 49.42 -34.88
N ALA A 144 2.25 50.46 -34.10
CA ALA A 144 1.73 51.71 -34.64
C ALA A 144 2.76 52.38 -35.57
N GLN A 145 2.29 53.22 -36.50
CA GLN A 145 3.14 53.89 -37.49
C GLN A 145 4.33 54.64 -36.87
N ARG A 146 4.15 55.24 -35.68
CA ARG A 146 5.19 55.93 -34.88
C ARG A 146 6.30 55.01 -34.32
N HIS A 147 6.18 53.70 -34.46
CA HIS A 147 7.19 52.72 -34.05
C HIS A 147 7.92 52.11 -35.26
N ARG A 148 7.61 52.59 -36.48
CA ARG A 148 8.28 52.24 -37.74
C ARG A 148 9.28 53.36 -38.06
N HIS A 149 10.45 53.31 -37.45
CA HIS A 149 11.57 54.21 -37.73
C HIS A 149 12.78 53.40 -38.18
#